data_AF-A0A2D0K2Q6-F1
#
_entry.id   AF-A0A2D0K2Q6-F1
#
_cell.length_a   1.000
_cell.length_b   1.000
_cell.length_c   1.000
_cell.angle_alpha   90.00
_cell.angle_beta   90.00
_cell.angle_gamma   90.00
#
_symmetry.space_group_name_H-M   'P 1'
#
loop_
_entity.id
_entity.type
_entity.pdbx_description
1 polymer ?
#
loop_
_entity_poly.entity_id
_entity_poly.type
_entity_poly.pdbx_seq_one_letter_code
_entity_poly.pdbx_strand_id
1 'polypeptide(L)'
;MPYNQKLVFSDHLLAQTENKEEIIKIYNYDNIKFKYIRLINIIRVLAHCELVRILLERYTGGQFLLTDDDSPLQHNTVILRQLGIQPYEPVSEAMHQFTEQRTAETTDEIWFVQHEKVFTQGQAGKAEHIIAAGDIPVIQSDRGGQITYHGPGQQVMYILIDLKRAKLGVRQLVTAIENTVVETLAHFGVESYARADAPGVYVNGNKICSLGLRIRKGCSFHGLALNIAMDLQPFLRINPCGYAGMQMTQLSDLVTGITVEDVQPVLAQKFCQILGFQLTDER
;
A
#
# COMPACT_ATOMS: atom_id res chain seq x y z
N MET A 1 -31.70 2.66 -17.90
CA MET A 1 -31.69 1.52 -18.83
C MET A 1 -30.23 1.06 -18.98
N PRO A 2 -29.88 -0.20 -18.68
CA PRO A 2 -28.49 -0.61 -18.48
C PRO A 2 -27.81 -0.95 -19.81
N TYR A 3 -26.64 -0.37 -20.06
CA TYR A 3 -25.78 -0.78 -21.18
C TYR A 3 -24.91 -1.96 -20.73
N ASN A 4 -25.43 -3.17 -20.94
CA ASN A 4 -24.72 -4.42 -20.72
C ASN A 4 -24.16 -4.86 -22.09
N GLN A 5 -23.02 -4.30 -22.50
CA GLN A 5 -22.29 -4.79 -23.67
C GLN A 5 -21.06 -5.56 -23.21
N LYS A 6 -21.15 -6.89 -23.26
CA LYS A 6 -19.97 -7.76 -23.23
C LYS A 6 -19.13 -7.45 -24.48
N LEU A 7 -17.88 -7.04 -24.29
CA LEU A 7 -16.88 -7.05 -25.34
C LEU A 7 -16.66 -8.51 -25.78
N VAL A 8 -17.11 -8.86 -26.97
CA VAL A 8 -16.83 -10.14 -27.63
C VAL A 8 -15.78 -9.86 -28.71
N PHE A 9 -14.55 -10.31 -28.50
CA PHE A 9 -13.52 -10.33 -29.53
C PHE A 9 -13.71 -11.58 -30.39
N SER A 10 -13.61 -11.47 -31.71
CA SER A 10 -13.72 -12.63 -32.61
C SER A 10 -12.44 -13.47 -32.57
N ASP A 11 -12.57 -14.79 -32.76
CA ASP A 11 -11.46 -15.76 -32.76
C ASP A 11 -10.33 -15.43 -33.75
N HIS A 12 -10.63 -14.59 -34.74
CA HIS A 12 -9.67 -14.11 -35.73
C HIS A 12 -8.67 -13.09 -35.14
N LEU A 13 -9.07 -12.30 -34.13
CA LEU A 13 -8.23 -11.28 -33.49
C LEU A 13 -7.24 -11.91 -32.50
N LEU A 14 -7.66 -12.94 -31.78
CA LEU A 14 -6.78 -13.72 -30.90
C LEU A 14 -5.66 -14.37 -31.68
N ALA A 15 -5.89 -14.77 -32.94
CA ALA A 15 -4.91 -15.46 -33.78
C ALA A 15 -3.69 -14.60 -34.17
N GLN A 16 -3.77 -13.27 -34.10
CA GLN A 16 -2.74 -12.34 -34.58
C GLN A 16 -1.87 -11.72 -33.48
N THR A 17 -2.05 -12.12 -32.21
CA THR A 17 -1.25 -11.58 -31.10
C THR A 17 -0.25 -12.64 -30.62
N GLU A 18 1.01 -12.23 -30.40
CA GLU A 18 2.05 -13.11 -29.84
C GLU A 18 1.84 -13.41 -28.35
N ASN A 19 0.85 -12.78 -27.71
CA ASN A 19 0.69 -12.76 -26.26
C ASN A 19 -0.73 -13.20 -25.82
N LYS A 20 -1.22 -14.29 -26.41
CA LYS A 20 -2.55 -14.87 -26.15
C LYS A 20 -2.82 -15.19 -24.67
N GLU A 21 -1.80 -15.58 -23.92
CA GLU A 21 -1.95 -15.98 -22.51
C GLU A 21 -2.27 -14.81 -21.58
N GLU A 22 -1.73 -13.62 -21.83
CA GLU A 22 -2.05 -12.41 -21.04
C GLU A 22 -3.49 -11.95 -21.29
N ILE A 23 -3.95 -12.02 -22.53
CA ILE A 23 -5.32 -11.63 -22.91
C ILE A 23 -6.36 -12.58 -22.29
N ILE A 24 -6.06 -13.88 -22.22
CA ILE A 24 -6.95 -14.87 -21.60
C ILE A 24 -6.99 -14.72 -20.07
N LYS A 25 -5.87 -14.36 -19.41
CA LYS A 25 -5.84 -14.07 -17.96
C LYS A 25 -6.71 -12.88 -17.57
N ILE A 26 -6.85 -11.88 -18.45
CA ILE A 26 -7.71 -10.70 -18.25
C ILE A 26 -9.21 -11.07 -18.25
N TYR A 27 -9.59 -12.16 -18.93
CA TYR A 27 -11.00 -12.54 -19.10
C TYR A 27 -11.62 -13.21 -17.87
N ASN A 28 -10.82 -13.91 -17.04
CA ASN A 28 -11.33 -14.82 -15.99
C ASN A 28 -11.37 -14.24 -14.56
N TYR A 29 -11.19 -12.92 -14.35
CA TYR A 29 -11.25 -12.31 -13.03
C TYR A 29 -12.58 -11.58 -12.77
N ASP A 30 -13.44 -12.20 -11.96
CA ASP A 30 -14.72 -11.65 -11.50
C ASP A 30 -14.53 -10.72 -10.28
N ASN A 31 -14.55 -9.41 -10.51
CA ASN A 31 -15.12 -8.42 -9.57
C ASN A 31 -15.27 -7.02 -10.22
N ILE A 32 -16.48 -6.47 -10.20
CA ILE A 32 -16.96 -5.44 -11.16
C ILE A 32 -16.55 -3.99 -10.82
N LYS A 33 -16.05 -3.67 -9.63
CA LYS A 33 -15.71 -2.27 -9.25
C LYS A 33 -14.25 -1.87 -9.41
N PHE A 34 -13.31 -2.82 -9.33
CA PHE A 34 -11.88 -2.55 -9.60
C PHE A 34 -11.57 -2.46 -11.10
N LYS A 35 -12.51 -2.88 -11.96
CA LYS A 35 -12.36 -2.92 -13.43
C LYS A 35 -12.07 -1.55 -14.04
N TYR A 36 -12.70 -0.47 -13.61
CA TYR A 36 -12.55 0.81 -14.32
C TYR A 36 -11.15 1.43 -14.18
N ILE A 37 -10.57 1.40 -12.98
CA ILE A 37 -9.26 2.05 -12.74
C ILE A 37 -8.12 1.24 -13.35
N ARG A 38 -8.14 -0.10 -13.19
CA ARG A 38 -7.12 -0.99 -13.79
C ARG A 38 -7.23 -1.03 -15.32
N LEU A 39 -8.45 -1.08 -15.88
CA LEU A 39 -8.65 -1.06 -17.33
C LEU A 39 -8.23 0.27 -17.96
N ILE A 40 -8.49 1.41 -17.30
CA ILE A 40 -8.00 2.72 -17.75
C ILE A 40 -6.47 2.79 -17.75
N ASN A 41 -5.82 2.28 -16.70
CA ASN A 41 -4.35 2.29 -16.63
C ASN A 41 -3.72 1.32 -17.64
N ILE A 42 -4.31 0.16 -17.89
CA ILE A 42 -3.87 -0.79 -18.93
C ILE A 42 -4.08 -0.19 -20.33
N ILE A 43 -5.24 0.43 -20.60
CA ILE A 43 -5.52 1.13 -21.86
C ILE A 43 -4.53 2.28 -22.07
N ARG A 44 -4.13 3.01 -21.01
CA ARG A 44 -3.12 4.08 -21.09
C ARG A 44 -1.72 3.57 -21.42
N VAL A 45 -1.29 2.46 -20.82
CA VAL A 45 0.01 1.83 -21.14
C VAL A 45 0.02 1.30 -22.58
N LEU A 46 -1.11 0.77 -23.04
CA LEU A 46 -1.26 0.19 -24.37
C LEU A 46 -1.62 1.21 -25.46
N ALA A 47 -2.02 2.44 -25.13
CA ALA A 47 -2.37 3.49 -26.09
C ALA A 47 -1.18 3.94 -26.97
N HIS A 48 0.04 3.61 -26.58
CA HIS A 48 1.26 3.79 -27.38
C HIS A 48 1.51 2.64 -28.37
N CYS A 49 0.71 1.57 -28.31
CA CYS A 49 0.70 0.52 -29.33
C CYS A 49 -0.26 0.92 -30.45
N GLU A 50 0.26 1.09 -31.66
CA GLU A 50 -0.49 1.62 -32.82
C GLU A 50 -1.77 0.83 -33.12
N LEU A 51 -1.76 -0.48 -32.87
CA LEU A 51 -2.92 -1.37 -32.98
C LEU A 51 -4.07 -1.04 -31.99
N VAL A 52 -3.74 -0.64 -30.77
CA VAL A 52 -4.72 -0.32 -29.73
C VAL A 52 -5.36 1.05 -29.97
N ARG A 53 -4.59 1.99 -30.53
CA ARG A 53 -5.08 3.30 -30.97
C ARG A 53 -6.15 3.16 -32.05
N ILE A 54 -5.89 2.34 -33.08
CA ILE A 54 -6.82 2.06 -34.18
C ILE A 54 -8.11 1.37 -33.68
N LEU A 55 -7.98 0.45 -32.71
CA LEU A 55 -9.13 -0.22 -32.09
C LEU A 55 -10.00 0.75 -31.29
N LEU A 56 -9.40 1.62 -30.47
CA LEU A 56 -10.14 2.59 -29.67
C LEU A 56 -10.86 3.64 -30.53
N GLU A 57 -10.24 4.13 -31.61
CA GLU A 57 -10.88 5.06 -32.56
C GLU A 57 -12.12 4.44 -33.24
N ARG A 58 -12.06 3.16 -33.62
CA ARG A 58 -13.19 2.44 -34.23
C ARG A 58 -14.34 2.19 -33.27
N TYR A 59 -14.07 1.85 -32.01
CA TYR A 59 -15.11 1.50 -31.04
C TYR A 59 -15.78 2.73 -30.39
N THR A 60 -15.10 3.88 -30.36
CA THR A 60 -15.61 5.11 -29.74
C THR A 60 -16.18 6.12 -30.74
N GLY A 61 -16.21 5.79 -32.04
CA GLY A 61 -16.71 6.70 -33.07
C GLY A 61 -15.87 7.98 -33.23
N GLY A 62 -14.56 7.91 -32.97
CA GLY A 62 -13.65 9.05 -33.08
C GLY A 62 -13.73 10.06 -31.93
N GLN A 63 -14.43 9.75 -30.83
CA GLN A 63 -14.60 10.66 -29.68
C GLN A 63 -13.57 10.45 -28.56
N PHE A 64 -12.59 9.57 -28.74
CA PHE A 64 -11.45 9.41 -27.83
C PHE A 64 -10.38 10.47 -28.14
N LEU A 65 -10.69 11.73 -27.84
CA LEU A 65 -9.68 12.78 -27.80
C LEU A 65 -8.86 12.57 -26.52
N LEU A 66 -7.67 11.99 -26.66
CA LEU A 66 -6.59 12.25 -25.70
C LEU A 66 -6.32 13.75 -25.81
N THR A 67 -6.84 14.53 -24.86
CA THR A 67 -6.54 15.95 -24.79
C THR A 67 -5.03 16.10 -24.56
N ASP A 68 -4.39 17.08 -25.21
CA ASP A 68 -2.95 17.38 -25.09
C ASP A 68 -2.47 17.69 -23.64
N ASP A 69 -3.35 17.63 -22.65
CA ASP A 69 -3.05 17.67 -21.21
C ASP A 69 -2.62 16.29 -20.63
N ASP A 70 -2.68 15.22 -21.44
CA ASP A 70 -2.22 13.86 -21.11
C ASP A 70 -0.74 13.63 -21.50
N SER A 71 0.15 14.55 -21.10
CA SER A 71 1.57 14.18 -21.00
C SER A 71 1.69 12.95 -20.09
N PRO A 72 2.55 11.95 -20.38
CA PRO A 72 2.73 10.81 -19.48
C PRO A 72 3.03 11.40 -18.11
N LEU A 73 2.21 11.06 -17.10
CA LEU A 73 2.31 11.61 -15.75
C LEU A 73 3.77 11.61 -15.31
N GLN A 74 4.44 12.75 -15.42
CA GLN A 74 5.80 12.98 -14.95
C GLN A 74 5.90 12.76 -13.42
N HIS A 75 4.74 12.55 -12.79
CA HIS A 75 4.48 12.48 -11.36
C HIS A 75 4.10 11.07 -10.86
N ASN A 76 4.31 10.02 -11.66
CA ASN A 76 4.08 8.63 -11.22
C ASN A 76 5.29 7.98 -10.56
N THR A 77 6.35 8.74 -10.33
CA THR A 77 7.57 8.25 -9.70
C THR A 77 7.50 8.40 -8.18
N VAL A 78 7.94 7.36 -7.47
CA VAL A 78 8.10 7.37 -6.01
C VAL A 78 9.52 6.95 -5.66
N ILE A 79 10.16 7.68 -4.75
CA ILE A 79 11.49 7.35 -4.25
C ILE A 79 11.37 6.39 -3.08
N LEU A 80 12.09 5.28 -3.11
CA LEU A 80 12.22 4.39 -1.95
C LEU A 80 13.44 4.78 -1.11
N ARG A 81 13.22 5.11 0.17
CA ARG A 81 14.29 5.36 1.15
C ARG A 81 14.44 4.16 2.07
N GLN A 82 15.65 3.64 2.18
CA GLN A 82 16.02 2.56 3.11
C GLN A 82 16.72 3.15 4.34
N LEU A 83 16.02 3.24 5.48
CA LEU A 83 16.53 3.92 6.68
C LEU A 83 17.20 2.97 7.68
N GLY A 84 17.02 1.65 7.51
CA GLY A 84 17.54 0.65 8.45
C GLY A 84 16.81 0.68 9.80
N ILE A 85 17.54 0.40 10.89
CA ILE A 85 17.01 0.48 12.26
C ILE A 85 17.21 1.91 12.79
N GLN A 86 16.14 2.56 13.25
CA GLN A 86 16.18 3.94 13.72
C GLN A 86 15.33 4.17 14.98
N PRO A 87 15.72 5.10 15.87
CA PRO A 87 14.82 5.65 16.89
C PRO A 87 13.57 6.26 16.25
N TYR A 88 12.43 6.23 16.96
CA TYR A 88 11.15 6.66 16.39
C TYR A 88 11.05 8.18 16.18
N GLU A 89 11.43 8.99 17.16
CA GLU A 89 11.20 10.45 17.13
C GLU A 89 11.91 11.16 15.98
N PRO A 90 13.20 10.89 15.67
CA PRO A 90 13.87 11.55 14.55
C PRO A 90 13.21 11.25 13.20
N VAL A 91 12.76 10.02 12.98
CA VAL A 91 12.07 9.63 11.74
C VAL A 91 10.68 10.27 11.68
N SER A 92 9.96 10.30 12.81
CA SER A 92 8.69 11.02 12.92
C SER A 92 8.87 12.50 12.57
N GLU A 93 9.83 13.18 13.16
CA GLU A 93 10.13 14.59 12.86
C GLU A 93 10.50 14.80 11.39
N ALA A 94 11.33 13.91 10.81
CA ALA A 94 11.66 13.97 9.39
C ALA A 94 10.43 13.83 8.49
N MET A 95 9.48 12.95 8.82
CA MET A 95 8.20 12.85 8.06
C MET A 95 7.40 14.15 8.12
N HIS A 96 7.36 14.80 9.29
CA HIS A 96 6.67 16.09 9.46
C HIS A 96 7.35 17.17 8.63
N GLN A 97 8.68 17.28 8.70
CA GLN A 97 9.44 18.27 7.94
C GLN A 97 9.27 18.08 6.43
N PHE A 98 9.40 16.84 5.94
CA PHE A 98 9.15 16.51 4.54
C PHE A 98 7.74 16.94 4.12
N THR A 99 6.73 16.60 4.92
CA THR A 99 5.32 16.93 4.63
C THR A 99 5.06 18.44 4.64
N GLU A 100 5.73 19.19 5.52
CA GLU A 100 5.52 20.65 5.62
C GLU A 100 6.29 21.46 4.57
N GLN A 101 7.45 20.97 4.13
CA GLN A 101 8.34 21.67 3.19
C GLN A 101 8.09 21.32 1.73
N ARG A 102 7.37 20.22 1.46
CA ARG A 102 7.12 19.79 0.08
C ARG A 102 6.30 20.78 -0.72
N THR A 103 6.62 20.85 -2.01
CA THR A 103 5.91 21.65 -3.02
C THR A 103 5.21 20.72 -4.01
N ALA A 104 4.49 21.31 -4.97
CA ALA A 104 3.85 20.55 -6.05
C ALA A 104 4.85 19.71 -6.87
N GLU A 105 6.12 20.12 -6.90
CA GLU A 105 7.22 19.48 -7.65
C GLU A 105 8.00 18.46 -6.80
N THR A 106 7.74 18.37 -5.50
CA THR A 106 8.43 17.39 -4.63
C THR A 106 7.91 15.99 -4.94
N THR A 107 8.80 15.13 -5.43
CA THR A 107 8.55 13.70 -5.67
C THR A 107 8.01 13.02 -4.41
N ASP A 108 7.11 12.05 -4.59
CA ASP A 108 6.61 11.25 -3.47
C ASP A 108 7.68 10.29 -2.96
N GLU A 109 7.61 9.95 -1.68
CA GLU A 109 8.56 9.02 -1.07
C GLU A 109 7.85 7.90 -0.30
N ILE A 110 8.49 6.73 -0.27
CA ILE A 110 8.19 5.62 0.61
C ILE A 110 9.42 5.38 1.48
N TRP A 111 9.26 5.32 2.79
CA TRP A 111 10.38 5.07 3.69
C TRP A 111 10.22 3.71 4.36
N PHE A 112 11.22 2.86 4.16
CA PHE A 112 11.38 1.62 4.88
C PHE A 112 12.25 1.84 6.11
N VAL A 113 11.72 1.44 7.25
CA VAL A 113 12.41 1.55 8.54
C VAL A 113 12.00 0.41 9.44
N GLN A 114 12.92 -0.02 10.28
CA GLN A 114 12.62 -0.79 11.48
C GLN A 114 12.86 0.15 12.66
N HIS A 115 12.04 0.10 13.70
CA HIS A 115 12.26 0.93 14.87
C HIS A 115 12.93 0.16 15.99
N GLU A 116 13.70 0.86 16.81
CA GLU A 116 14.00 0.40 18.16
C GLU A 116 12.70 0.14 18.94
N LYS A 117 12.79 -0.59 20.06
CA LYS A 117 11.59 -0.95 20.85
C LYS A 117 10.87 0.32 21.30
N VAL A 118 9.63 0.51 20.87
CA VAL A 118 8.82 1.69 21.22
C VAL A 118 7.34 1.38 21.19
N PHE A 119 6.60 1.93 22.15
CA PHE A 119 5.15 2.04 22.06
C PHE A 119 4.79 3.41 21.50
N THR A 120 3.89 3.43 20.50
CA THR A 120 3.36 4.69 19.98
C THR A 120 1.88 4.77 20.24
N GLN A 121 1.41 5.90 20.78
CA GLN A 121 0.00 6.16 21.04
C GLN A 121 -0.53 7.16 20.02
N GLY A 122 -1.41 6.71 19.12
CA GLY A 122 -2.05 7.56 18.11
C GLY A 122 -3.10 8.51 18.69
N GLN A 123 -3.69 9.36 17.84
CA GLN A 123 -4.64 10.41 18.25
C GLN A 123 -5.91 9.90 18.95
N ALA A 124 -6.36 8.69 18.63
CA ALA A 124 -7.51 8.06 19.28
C ALA A 124 -7.10 7.17 20.47
N GLY A 125 -5.81 7.13 20.79
CA GLY A 125 -5.27 6.30 21.86
C GLY A 125 -5.64 6.84 23.22
N LYS A 126 -6.00 5.94 24.13
CA LYS A 126 -6.27 6.27 25.53
C LYS A 126 -5.22 5.63 26.43
N ALA A 127 -4.89 6.31 27.53
CA ALA A 127 -3.91 5.82 28.51
C ALA A 127 -4.30 4.46 29.10
N GLU A 128 -5.61 4.15 29.20
CA GLU A 128 -6.14 2.87 29.69
C GLU A 128 -5.77 1.65 28.83
N HIS A 129 -5.31 1.86 27.60
CA HIS A 129 -4.84 0.78 26.73
C HIS A 129 -3.37 0.42 26.95
N ILE A 130 -2.68 1.12 27.86
CA ILE A 130 -1.34 0.78 28.33
C ILE A 130 -1.50 -0.07 29.60
N ILE A 131 -1.16 -1.35 29.52
CA ILE A 131 -1.27 -2.26 30.67
C ILE A 131 0.00 -2.12 31.52
N ALA A 132 1.18 -2.24 30.90
CA ALA A 132 2.47 -2.12 31.58
C ALA A 132 3.62 -1.77 30.60
N ALA A 133 3.93 -0.48 30.44
CA ALA A 133 4.99 -0.05 29.51
C ALA A 133 6.38 -0.64 29.86
N GLY A 134 6.72 -0.67 31.16
CA GLY A 134 8.01 -1.16 31.63
C GLY A 134 9.15 -0.23 31.20
N ASP A 135 10.17 -0.82 30.59
CA ASP A 135 11.38 -0.17 30.07
C ASP A 135 11.24 0.38 28.64
N ILE A 136 10.15 0.04 27.93
CA ILE A 136 9.92 0.48 26.56
C ILE A 136 9.29 1.89 26.58
N PRO A 137 9.85 2.88 25.87
CA PRO A 137 9.31 4.24 25.84
C PRO A 137 7.91 4.27 25.20
N VAL A 138 7.06 5.15 25.72
CA VAL A 138 5.73 5.46 25.16
C VAL A 138 5.77 6.86 24.56
N ILE A 139 5.56 6.95 23.24
CA ILE A 139 5.66 8.20 22.49
C ILE A 139 4.30 8.55 21.91
N GLN A 140 3.90 9.82 22.05
CA GLN A 140 2.68 10.32 21.42
C GLN A 140 2.92 10.49 19.92
N SER A 141 1.99 9.95 19.12
CA SER A 141 2.02 10.02 17.67
C SER A 141 0.75 10.68 17.16
N ASP A 142 0.88 11.48 16.11
CA ASP A 142 -0.26 12.15 15.49
C ASP A 142 -0.96 11.28 14.44
N ARG A 143 -0.51 10.03 14.24
CA ARG A 143 -1.19 9.05 13.39
C ARG A 143 -2.58 8.72 13.91
N GLY A 144 -3.44 8.27 12.99
CA GLY A 144 -4.71 7.65 13.36
C GLY A 144 -4.54 6.36 14.17
N GLY A 145 -5.61 5.95 14.85
CA GLY A 145 -5.65 4.74 15.67
C GLY A 145 -5.19 4.95 17.11
N GLN A 146 -5.03 3.84 17.82
CA GLN A 146 -4.74 3.83 19.26
C GLN A 146 -3.26 3.51 19.53
N ILE A 147 -2.96 2.75 20.59
CA ILE A 147 -1.61 2.27 20.89
C ILE A 147 -1.18 1.10 19.99
N THR A 148 0.10 1.05 19.65
CA THR A 148 0.78 -0.09 19.01
C THR A 148 2.22 -0.19 19.51
N TYR A 149 2.89 -1.30 19.16
CA TYR A 149 4.31 -1.53 19.39
C TYR A 149 5.07 -1.61 18.06
N HIS A 150 6.30 -1.09 18.08
CA HIS A 150 7.30 -1.28 17.03
C HIS A 150 8.62 -1.79 17.63
N GLY A 151 9.36 -2.58 16.87
CA GLY A 151 10.65 -3.12 17.27
C GLY A 151 11.40 -3.76 16.08
N PRO A 152 12.67 -4.17 16.28
CA PRO A 152 13.43 -4.86 15.26
C PRO A 152 12.73 -6.13 14.78
N GLY A 153 12.83 -6.41 13.47
CA GLY A 153 12.11 -7.51 12.82
C GLY A 153 10.70 -7.15 12.32
N GLN A 154 10.25 -5.91 12.54
CA GLN A 154 9.01 -5.36 11.98
C GLN A 154 9.34 -4.41 10.84
N GLN A 155 8.75 -4.62 9.66
CA GLN A 155 8.87 -3.68 8.56
C GLN A 155 7.83 -2.56 8.70
N VAL A 156 8.29 -1.34 8.97
CA VAL A 156 7.45 -0.15 8.89
C VAL A 156 7.65 0.50 7.53
N MET A 157 6.56 0.77 6.82
CA MET A 157 6.57 1.49 5.55
C MET A 157 5.77 2.78 5.72
N TYR A 158 6.49 3.90 5.74
CA TYR A 158 5.88 5.22 5.72
C TYR A 158 5.63 5.67 4.28
N ILE A 159 4.47 6.28 4.06
CA ILE A 159 3.92 6.57 2.72
C ILE A 159 3.68 8.07 2.63
N LEU A 160 4.62 8.78 2.00
CA LEU A 160 4.67 10.24 1.95
C LEU A 160 4.18 10.75 0.58
N ILE A 161 2.87 10.66 0.35
CA ILE A 161 2.26 10.87 -0.97
C ILE A 161 1.38 12.12 -1.01
N ASP A 162 1.49 12.95 -2.04
CA ASP A 162 0.49 13.97 -2.37
C ASP A 162 -0.74 13.30 -3.00
N LEU A 163 -1.83 13.22 -2.23
CA LEU A 163 -3.04 12.53 -2.63
C LEU A 163 -3.78 13.24 -3.77
N LYS A 164 -3.68 14.57 -3.85
CA LYS A 164 -4.34 15.35 -4.90
C LYS A 164 -3.65 15.08 -6.23
N ARG A 165 -2.32 15.10 -6.24
CA ARG A 165 -1.50 14.78 -7.42
C ARG A 165 -1.69 13.33 -7.87
N ALA A 166 -1.71 12.40 -6.92
CA ALA A 166 -1.99 10.99 -7.19
C ALA A 166 -3.46 10.70 -7.55
N LYS A 167 -4.35 11.70 -7.50
CA LYS A 167 -5.81 11.56 -7.70
C LYS A 167 -6.41 10.44 -6.82
N LEU A 168 -5.91 10.33 -5.58
CA LEU A 168 -6.20 9.23 -4.66
C LEU A 168 -7.00 9.73 -3.44
N GLY A 169 -8.13 9.10 -3.16
CA GLY A 169 -8.87 9.34 -1.91
C GLY A 169 -8.26 8.60 -0.72
N VAL A 170 -8.43 9.12 0.50
CA VAL A 170 -7.88 8.51 1.73
C VAL A 170 -8.29 7.05 1.90
N ARG A 171 -9.57 6.71 1.66
CA ARG A 171 -10.05 5.31 1.74
C ARG A 171 -9.45 4.43 0.66
N GLN A 172 -9.19 4.98 -0.53
CA GLN A 172 -8.53 4.24 -1.61
C GLN A 172 -7.08 3.95 -1.25
N LEU A 173 -6.37 4.91 -0.62
CA LEU A 173 -5.03 4.68 -0.09
C LEU A 173 -5.03 3.58 0.98
N VAL A 174 -5.92 3.64 1.97
CA VAL A 174 -6.02 2.59 3.01
C VAL A 174 -6.27 1.21 2.38
N THR A 175 -7.22 1.12 1.44
CA THR A 175 -7.51 -0.13 0.73
C THR A 175 -6.30 -0.63 -0.06
N ALA A 176 -5.56 0.27 -0.72
CA ALA A 176 -4.36 -0.07 -1.46
C ALA A 176 -3.25 -0.60 -0.55
N ILE A 177 -3.08 -0.01 0.64
CA ILE A 177 -2.13 -0.47 1.66
C ILE A 177 -2.50 -1.87 2.15
N GLU A 178 -3.78 -2.10 2.48
CA GLU A 178 -4.24 -3.42 2.91
C GLU A 178 -4.01 -4.48 1.83
N ASN A 179 -4.38 -4.18 0.58
CA ASN A 179 -4.15 -5.07 -0.56
C ASN A 179 -2.67 -5.30 -0.84
N THR A 180 -1.82 -4.29 -0.63
CA THR A 180 -0.36 -4.42 -0.76
C THR A 180 0.15 -5.51 0.17
N VAL A 181 -0.27 -5.48 1.44
CA VAL A 181 0.12 -6.48 2.43
C VAL A 181 -0.47 -7.85 2.09
N VAL A 182 -1.74 -7.92 1.70
CA VAL A 182 -2.38 -9.18 1.29
C VAL A 182 -1.65 -9.82 0.10
N GLU A 183 -1.36 -9.05 -0.96
CA GLU A 183 -0.64 -9.55 -2.12
C GLU A 183 0.81 -9.91 -1.81
N THR A 184 1.44 -9.22 -0.85
CA THR A 184 2.80 -9.54 -0.37
C THR A 184 2.80 -10.86 0.38
N LEU A 185 1.86 -11.08 1.30
CA LEU A 185 1.74 -12.33 2.05
C LEU A 185 1.38 -13.51 1.12
N ALA A 186 0.51 -13.28 0.13
CA ALA A 186 0.17 -14.28 -0.87
C ALA A 186 1.37 -14.71 -1.72
N HIS A 187 2.33 -13.80 -2.00
CA HIS A 187 3.58 -14.16 -2.68
C HIS A 187 4.39 -15.21 -1.91
N PHE A 188 4.35 -15.16 -0.57
CA PHE A 188 5.00 -16.13 0.31
C PHE A 188 4.09 -17.31 0.70
N GLY A 189 2.95 -17.49 0.02
CA GLY A 189 2.03 -18.60 0.26
C GLY A 189 1.15 -18.45 1.51
N VAL A 190 1.02 -17.25 2.07
CA VAL A 190 0.21 -16.98 3.26
C VAL A 190 -1.11 -16.32 2.88
N GLU A 191 -2.22 -17.00 3.18
CA GLU A 191 -3.56 -16.43 3.02
C GLU A 191 -3.84 -15.40 4.12
N SER A 192 -4.32 -14.23 3.71
CA SER A 192 -4.59 -13.12 4.62
C SER A 192 -5.73 -12.24 4.09
N TYR A 193 -6.32 -11.44 4.98
CA TYR A 193 -7.45 -10.58 4.61
C TYR A 193 -7.48 -9.29 5.42
N ALA A 194 -8.09 -8.27 4.83
CA ALA A 194 -8.41 -7.01 5.49
C ALA A 194 -9.80 -7.07 6.13
N ARG A 195 -10.05 -6.17 7.08
CA ARG A 195 -11.34 -6.07 7.80
C ARG A 195 -11.90 -4.66 7.74
N ALA A 196 -13.14 -4.52 7.30
CA ALA A 196 -13.81 -3.22 7.20
C ALA A 196 -14.05 -2.54 8.55
N ASP A 197 -14.23 -3.33 9.62
CA ASP A 197 -14.51 -2.87 10.98
C ASP A 197 -13.24 -2.61 11.82
N ALA A 198 -12.10 -3.13 11.39
CA ALA A 198 -10.85 -3.05 12.13
C ALA A 198 -9.65 -2.96 11.18
N PRO A 199 -9.22 -1.74 10.80
CA PRO A 199 -8.10 -1.54 9.87
C PRO A 199 -6.85 -2.33 10.24
N GLY A 200 -6.23 -2.95 9.25
CA GLY A 200 -5.22 -3.98 9.47
C GLY A 200 -5.33 -5.13 8.49
N VAL A 201 -4.30 -5.98 8.47
CA VAL A 201 -4.34 -7.28 7.79
C VAL A 201 -4.20 -8.39 8.81
N TYR A 202 -4.92 -9.48 8.57
CA TYR A 202 -5.10 -10.58 9.51
C TYR A 202 -4.84 -11.93 8.83
N VAL A 203 -4.32 -12.87 9.60
CA VAL A 203 -4.14 -14.28 9.26
C VAL A 203 -4.78 -15.11 10.36
N ASN A 204 -5.73 -15.98 10.01
CA ASN A 204 -6.44 -16.83 10.97
C ASN A 204 -7.03 -16.05 12.18
N GLY A 205 -7.53 -14.84 11.95
CA GLY A 205 -8.07 -13.96 12.99
C GLY A 205 -7.03 -13.13 13.77
N ASN A 206 -5.75 -13.47 13.69
CA ASN A 206 -4.66 -12.74 14.34
C ASN A 206 -4.15 -11.60 13.46
N LYS A 207 -3.83 -10.45 14.05
CA LYS A 207 -3.33 -9.30 13.29
C LYS A 207 -1.84 -9.48 12.95
N ILE A 208 -1.50 -9.39 11.66
CA ILE A 208 -0.12 -9.46 11.18
C ILE A 208 0.42 -8.09 10.76
N CYS A 209 -0.46 -7.17 10.37
CA CYS A 209 -0.08 -5.82 9.98
C CYS A 209 -1.02 -4.77 10.58
N SER A 210 -0.43 -3.75 11.21
CA SER A 210 -1.11 -2.57 11.71
C SER A 210 -1.04 -1.43 10.70
N LEU A 211 -2.10 -0.64 10.59
CA LEU A 211 -2.18 0.53 9.72
C LEU A 211 -2.51 1.78 10.53
N GLY A 212 -1.86 2.89 10.22
CA GLY A 212 -2.14 4.20 10.79
C GLY A 212 -1.58 5.29 9.90
N LEU A 213 -2.44 6.16 9.39
CA LEU A 213 -2.07 7.29 8.53
C LEU A 213 -2.44 8.61 9.19
N ARG A 214 -1.78 9.67 8.73
CA ARG A 214 -2.20 11.06 8.92
C ARG A 214 -2.23 11.75 7.57
N ILE A 215 -3.25 12.59 7.35
CA ILE A 215 -3.33 13.47 6.18
C ILE A 215 -3.21 14.92 6.64
N ARG A 216 -2.27 15.65 6.05
CA ARG A 216 -2.07 17.09 6.30
C ARG A 216 -1.82 17.78 4.96
N LYS A 217 -2.52 18.88 4.69
CA LYS A 217 -2.43 19.64 3.43
C LYS A 217 -2.61 18.77 2.16
N GLY A 218 -3.41 17.71 2.24
CA GLY A 218 -3.62 16.77 1.13
C GLY A 218 -2.51 15.73 0.94
N CYS A 219 -1.49 15.72 1.80
CA CYS A 219 -0.39 14.77 1.78
C CYS A 219 -0.51 13.73 2.90
N SER A 220 -0.21 12.48 2.61
CA SER A 220 -0.14 11.40 3.60
C SER A 220 1.24 11.32 4.25
N PHE A 221 1.28 10.81 5.48
CA PHE A 221 2.48 10.28 6.15
C PHE A 221 2.04 9.29 7.24
N HIS A 222 3.01 8.64 7.89
CA HIS A 222 2.85 7.33 8.53
C HIS A 222 2.51 6.23 7.49
N GLY A 223 1.92 5.10 7.87
CA GLY A 223 1.65 4.04 6.91
C GLY A 223 1.26 2.71 7.56
N LEU A 224 2.06 1.67 7.27
CA LEU A 224 1.83 0.32 7.77
C LEU A 224 3.03 -0.19 8.59
N ALA A 225 2.77 -1.17 9.45
CA ALA A 225 3.77 -1.90 10.21
C ALA A 225 3.47 -3.41 10.12
N LEU A 226 4.26 -4.12 9.31
CA LEU A 226 4.14 -5.56 9.05
C LEU A 226 5.08 -6.33 9.98
N ASN A 227 4.53 -7.24 10.77
CA ASN A 227 5.31 -8.11 11.65
C ASN A 227 5.93 -9.24 10.82
N ILE A 228 7.27 -9.28 10.75
CA ILE A 228 7.99 -10.29 9.95
C ILE A 228 8.67 -11.29 10.86
N ALA A 229 9.65 -10.86 11.65
CA ALA A 229 10.44 -11.71 12.54
C ALA A 229 10.85 -10.92 13.80
N MET A 230 9.88 -10.48 14.58
CA MET A 230 10.05 -9.58 15.73
C MET A 230 9.72 -10.25 17.08
N ASP A 231 10.10 -9.60 18.17
CA ASP A 231 9.61 -9.94 19.50
C ASP A 231 8.14 -9.49 19.66
N LEU A 232 7.19 -10.42 19.70
CA LEU A 232 5.77 -10.12 19.88
C LEU A 232 5.36 -9.94 21.36
N GLN A 233 6.21 -10.30 22.34
CA GLN A 233 5.86 -10.23 23.76
C GLN A 233 5.40 -8.83 24.22
N PRO A 234 5.99 -7.71 23.75
CA PRO A 234 5.53 -6.37 24.14
C PRO A 234 4.07 -6.06 23.77
N PHE A 235 3.48 -6.71 22.76
CA PHE A 235 2.05 -6.54 22.45
C PHE A 235 1.13 -7.03 23.58
N LEU A 236 1.58 -7.97 24.43
CA LEU A 236 0.82 -8.44 25.60
C LEU A 236 0.72 -7.39 26.71
N ARG A 237 1.52 -6.31 26.63
CA ARG A 237 1.58 -5.23 27.61
C ARG A 237 0.69 -4.04 27.25
N ILE A 238 -0.04 -4.14 26.15
CA ILE A 238 -0.94 -3.11 25.64
C ILE A 238 -2.24 -3.77 25.15
N ASN A 239 -3.28 -2.96 24.94
CA ASN A 239 -4.48 -3.36 24.21
C ASN A 239 -4.39 -2.79 22.79
N PRO A 240 -3.78 -3.50 21.82
CA PRO A 240 -3.57 -2.95 20.49
C PRO A 240 -4.91 -2.68 19.82
N CYS A 241 -5.00 -1.52 19.14
CA CYS A 241 -6.24 -1.03 18.54
C CYS A 241 -7.44 -0.89 19.51
N GLY A 242 -7.20 -0.92 20.84
CA GLY A 242 -8.23 -0.78 21.88
C GLY A 242 -9.01 -2.04 22.21
N TYR A 243 -8.65 -3.19 21.62
CA TYR A 243 -9.31 -4.46 21.87
C TYR A 243 -8.49 -5.29 22.86
N ALA A 244 -9.09 -5.64 23.99
CA ALA A 244 -8.47 -6.55 24.94
C ALA A 244 -8.30 -7.93 24.29
N GLY A 245 -7.10 -8.50 24.43
CA GLY A 245 -6.80 -9.86 23.97
C GLY A 245 -6.58 -10.03 22.47
N MET A 246 -6.51 -8.95 21.68
CA MET A 246 -6.16 -9.03 20.26
C MET A 246 -4.78 -9.70 20.10
N GLN A 247 -4.79 -10.87 19.47
CA GLN A 247 -3.58 -11.65 19.22
C GLN A 247 -2.87 -11.09 17.98
N MET A 248 -1.55 -10.93 18.11
CA MET A 248 -0.67 -10.58 17.01
C MET A 248 0.00 -11.84 16.47
N THR A 249 0.35 -11.83 15.19
CA THR A 249 1.17 -12.87 14.56
C THR A 249 2.23 -12.20 13.68
N GLN A 250 3.09 -12.99 13.07
CA GLN A 250 4.21 -12.55 12.24
C GLN A 250 4.51 -13.57 11.15
N LEU A 251 5.18 -13.13 10.09
CA LEU A 251 5.43 -13.97 8.93
C LEU A 251 6.38 -15.15 9.23
N SER A 252 7.35 -14.99 10.12
CA SER A 252 8.33 -16.03 10.48
C SER A 252 7.71 -17.24 11.17
N ASP A 253 6.53 -17.09 11.77
CA ASP A 253 5.79 -18.20 12.37
C ASP A 253 5.11 -19.07 11.28
N LEU A 254 4.97 -18.53 10.07
CA LEU A 254 4.21 -19.12 8.96
C LEU A 254 5.14 -19.57 7.81
N VAL A 255 6.28 -18.89 7.65
CA VAL A 255 7.27 -19.14 6.60
C VAL A 255 8.64 -19.23 7.26
N THR A 256 9.17 -20.45 7.36
CA THR A 256 10.44 -20.72 8.05
C THR A 256 11.61 -19.99 7.38
N GLY A 257 12.37 -19.25 8.19
CA GLY A 257 13.61 -18.58 7.74
C GLY A 257 13.40 -17.26 6.99
N ILE A 258 12.16 -16.79 6.83
CA ILE A 258 11.88 -15.50 6.19
C ILE A 258 12.48 -14.33 6.97
N THR A 259 13.06 -13.38 6.26
CA THR A 259 13.68 -12.18 6.82
C THR A 259 12.97 -10.91 6.37
N VAL A 260 13.32 -9.78 6.99
CA VAL A 260 12.77 -8.48 6.56
C VAL A 260 13.25 -8.14 5.14
N GLU A 261 14.49 -8.51 4.83
CA GLU A 261 15.16 -8.29 3.57
C GLU A 261 14.51 -9.05 2.41
N ASP A 262 13.97 -10.25 2.66
CA ASP A 262 13.20 -11.01 1.66
C ASP A 262 11.88 -10.32 1.31
N VAL A 263 11.23 -9.71 2.31
CA VAL A 263 9.87 -9.17 2.20
C VAL A 263 9.86 -7.76 1.61
N GLN A 264 10.85 -6.93 1.94
CA GLN A 264 10.93 -5.53 1.52
C GLN A 264 10.76 -5.32 -0.01
N PRO A 265 11.50 -6.03 -0.90
CA PRO A 265 11.37 -5.83 -2.34
C PRO A 265 9.95 -6.15 -2.85
N VAL A 266 9.36 -7.24 -2.33
CA VAL A 266 8.00 -7.66 -2.70
C VAL A 266 6.99 -6.62 -2.23
N LEU A 267 7.12 -6.14 -1.00
CA LEU A 267 6.23 -5.13 -0.43
C LEU A 267 6.22 -3.84 -1.25
N ALA A 268 7.40 -3.29 -1.57
CA ALA A 268 7.53 -2.08 -2.38
C ALA A 268 6.97 -2.29 -3.80
N GLN A 269 7.29 -3.42 -4.42
CA GLN A 269 6.81 -3.76 -5.75
C GLN A 269 5.27 -3.86 -5.78
N LYS A 270 4.66 -4.54 -4.81
CA LYS A 270 3.20 -4.66 -4.71
C LYS A 270 2.51 -3.33 -4.50
N PHE A 271 3.06 -2.48 -3.65
CA PHE A 271 2.53 -1.14 -3.43
C PHE A 271 2.52 -0.32 -4.72
N CYS A 272 3.65 -0.30 -5.42
CA CYS A 272 3.80 0.44 -6.68
C CYS A 272 2.88 -0.11 -7.78
N GLN A 273 2.78 -1.43 -7.92
CA GLN A 273 1.89 -2.08 -8.89
C GLN A 273 0.42 -1.74 -8.66
N ILE A 274 -0.02 -1.72 -7.40
CA ILE A 274 -1.42 -1.44 -7.05
C ILE A 274 -1.78 0.03 -7.36
N LEU A 275 -0.88 0.96 -7.08
CA LEU A 275 -1.12 2.39 -7.27
C LEU A 275 -0.66 2.93 -8.63
N GLY A 276 0.06 2.14 -9.43
CA GLY A 276 0.59 2.54 -10.73
C GLY A 276 1.81 3.46 -10.64
N PHE A 277 2.58 3.35 -9.56
CA PHE A 277 3.84 4.08 -9.40
C PHE A 277 5.02 3.34 -10.03
N GLN A 278 6.03 4.12 -10.43
CA GLN A 278 7.35 3.64 -10.79
C GLN A 278 8.29 3.92 -9.62
N LEU A 279 8.94 2.86 -9.14
CA LEU A 279 9.95 2.98 -8.10
C LEU A 279 11.23 3.55 -8.72
N THR A 280 11.81 4.57 -8.10
CA THR A 280 13.18 4.97 -8.39
C THR A 280 14.02 4.87 -7.14
N ASP A 281 15.18 4.25 -7.26
CA ASP A 281 16.18 4.29 -6.21
C ASP A 281 16.94 5.61 -6.33
N GLU A 282 16.93 6.41 -5.26
CA GLU A 282 17.99 7.41 -5.08
C GLU A 282 19.14 6.76 -4.32
N ARG A 283 20.32 6.85 -4.94
CA ARG A 283 21.62 6.49 -4.37
C ARG A 283 22.05 7.53 -3.36
#